data_AF-C8VXQ3-F1
#
_entry.id   AF-C8VXQ3-F1
#
_cell.length_a   1.000
_cell.length_b   1.000
_cell.length_c   1.000
_cell.angle_alpha   90.00
_cell.angle_beta   90.00
_cell.angle_gamma   90.00
#
_symmetry.space_group_name_H-M   'P 1'
#
loop_
_entity.id
_entity.type
_entity.pdbx_description
1 polymer ?
#
loop_
_entity_poly.entity_id
_entity_poly.type
_entity_poly.pdbx_seq_one_letter_code
_entity_poly.pdbx_strand_id
1 'polypeptide(L)'
;MLDAERGINNYNNDINEDIEPTTNITFETPKDIITYFCTKYLEHYEMNYSVNWGRDASLVKNKLIKHFTPDEIKAIIDTVFAEYDRRWKTQKYQRPTIGALTTWMAREAYAIYRQNEVTNVPENGGYDFEIIMARLRRRD
;
A
#
# COMPACT_ATOMS: atom_id res chain seq x y z
N MET A 1 4.24 38.07 53.10
CA MET A 1 4.55 38.08 51.66
C MET A 1 3.59 37.08 51.02
N LEU A 2 2.53 37.63 50.42
CA LEU A 2 1.53 37.12 49.47
C LEU A 2 1.07 35.65 49.48
N ASP A 3 -0.27 35.55 49.50
CA ASP A 3 -1.16 34.40 49.31
C ASP A 3 -0.94 33.62 48.01
N ALA A 4 -1.24 32.32 48.05
CA ALA A 4 -1.73 31.58 46.88
C ALA A 4 -2.62 30.42 47.34
N GLU A 5 -3.94 30.64 47.28
CA GLU A 5 -4.94 29.59 47.25
C GLU A 5 -4.95 28.84 45.90
N ARG A 6 -5.59 27.66 45.91
CA ARG A 6 -6.34 26.99 44.81
C ARG A 6 -5.57 26.27 43.69
N GLY A 7 -6.04 25.06 43.41
CA GLY A 7 -5.90 24.46 42.09
C GLY A 7 -6.14 22.95 42.05
N ILE A 8 -7.40 22.52 42.14
CA ILE A 8 -7.83 21.21 41.61
C ILE A 8 -7.50 21.21 40.12
N ASN A 9 -6.65 20.31 39.65
CA ASN A 9 -6.52 20.01 38.23
C ASN A 9 -6.82 18.53 38.01
N ASN A 10 -8.11 18.25 37.92
CA ASN A 10 -8.64 17.14 37.16
C ASN A 10 -8.98 17.69 35.77
N TYR A 11 -8.19 17.39 34.74
CA TYR A 11 -8.57 17.61 33.34
C TYR A 11 -7.81 16.62 32.43
N ASN A 12 -8.57 15.62 31.97
CA ASN A 12 -8.54 14.87 30.70
C ASN A 12 -7.31 14.00 30.42
N ASN A 13 -7.36 12.66 30.45
CA ASN A 13 -8.22 11.71 29.72
C ASN A 13 -8.13 11.83 28.19
N ASP A 14 -7.43 10.86 27.62
CA ASP A 14 -7.61 10.24 26.30
C ASP A 14 -7.66 11.16 25.07
N ILE A 15 -6.49 11.27 24.45
CA ILE A 15 -6.37 11.14 23.00
C ILE A 15 -5.12 10.29 22.74
N ASN A 16 -5.29 8.97 22.80
CA ASN A 16 -4.51 8.09 21.93
C ASN A 16 -5.01 8.40 20.52
N GLU A 17 -4.43 9.43 19.91
CA GLU A 17 -4.48 9.57 18.47
C GLU A 17 -3.65 8.40 17.95
N ASP A 18 -4.34 7.41 17.39
CA ASP A 18 -3.71 6.38 16.57
C ASP A 18 -2.95 7.12 15.46
N ILE A 19 -1.69 7.45 15.73
CA ILE A 19 -0.75 7.90 14.72
C ILE A 19 -0.52 6.65 13.88
N GLU A 20 -1.41 6.43 12.90
CA GLU A 20 -1.08 5.74 11.65
C GLU A 20 0.29 6.28 11.26
N PRO A 21 1.37 5.47 11.28
CA PRO A 21 2.64 5.94 10.80
C PRO A 21 2.48 6.06 9.29
N THR A 22 1.99 7.22 8.82
CA THR A 22 2.16 7.70 7.47
C THR A 22 3.63 8.01 7.29
N THR A 23 4.43 6.93 7.27
CA THR A 23 5.77 6.94 6.76
C THR A 23 5.62 7.36 5.30
N ASN A 24 5.93 8.62 5.04
CA ASN A 24 6.05 9.16 3.71
C ASN A 24 7.31 8.53 3.09
N ILE A 25 7.23 7.23 2.80
CA ILE A 25 8.32 6.44 2.23
C ILE A 25 8.48 6.92 0.80
N THR A 26 9.58 7.61 0.52
CA THR A 26 9.97 7.92 -0.84
C THR A 26 10.49 6.63 -1.47
N PHE A 27 9.77 6.02 -2.42
CA PHE A 27 10.15 4.76 -3.10
C PHE A 27 11.28 4.99 -4.13
N GLU A 28 12.32 5.71 -3.72
CA GLU A 28 13.42 6.15 -4.58
C GLU A 28 14.60 5.19 -4.54
N THR A 29 14.86 4.58 -3.37
CA THR A 29 15.99 3.67 -3.20
C THR A 29 15.54 2.22 -3.01
N PRO A 30 16.40 1.23 -3.34
CA PRO A 30 16.11 -0.16 -3.04
C PRO A 30 15.85 -0.40 -1.54
N LYS A 31 16.48 0.38 -0.66
CA LYS A 31 16.30 0.26 0.78
C LYS A 31 14.88 0.60 1.19
N ASP A 32 14.31 1.67 0.62
CA ASP A 32 12.95 2.12 0.93
C ASP A 32 11.93 1.05 0.53
N ILE A 33 12.06 0.53 -0.68
CA ILE A 33 11.19 -0.52 -1.23
C ILE A 33 11.29 -1.81 -0.42
N ILE A 34 12.51 -2.25 -0.08
CA ILE A 34 12.72 -3.46 0.73
C ILE A 34 12.15 -3.27 2.14
N THR A 35 12.34 -2.10 2.72
CA THR A 35 11.81 -1.77 4.05
C THR A 35 10.29 -1.82 4.02
N TYR A 36 9.66 -1.23 3.00
CA TYR A 36 8.21 -1.32 2.83
C TYR A 36 7.72 -2.76 2.68
N PHE A 37 8.39 -3.56 1.86
CA PHE A 37 8.07 -4.99 1.73
C PHE A 37 8.16 -5.72 3.08
N CYS A 38 9.21 -5.45 3.87
CA CYS A 38 9.36 -6.04 5.21
C CYS A 38 8.26 -5.59 6.17
N THR A 39 7.86 -4.32 6.12
CA THR A 39 6.74 -3.78 6.91
C THR A 39 5.45 -4.52 6.57
N LYS A 40 5.07 -4.59 5.28
CA LYS A 40 3.87 -5.33 4.84
C LYS A 40 3.95 -6.81 5.20
N TYR A 41 5.14 -7.42 5.12
CA TYR A 41 5.35 -8.80 5.51
C TYR A 41 5.14 -9.04 7.00
N LEU A 42 5.66 -8.14 7.84
CA LEU A 42 5.46 -8.18 9.29
C LEU A 42 3.98 -7.99 9.66
N GLU A 43 3.32 -7.01 9.05
CA GLU A 43 1.88 -6.77 9.25
C GLU A 43 1.02 -7.99 8.89
N HIS A 44 1.30 -8.62 7.75
CA HIS A 44 0.45 -9.70 7.22
C HIS A 44 0.73 -11.06 7.87
N TYR A 45 1.97 -11.33 8.26
CA TYR A 45 2.39 -12.66 8.76
C TYR A 45 2.90 -12.66 10.20
N GLU A 46 2.90 -11.51 10.88
CA GLU A 46 3.39 -11.34 12.26
C GLU A 46 4.83 -11.87 12.43
N MET A 47 5.64 -11.78 11.37
CA MET A 47 7.00 -12.32 11.34
C MET A 47 7.93 -11.41 10.55
N ASN A 48 9.17 -11.28 11.00
CA ASN A 48 10.19 -10.54 10.27
C ASN A 48 10.65 -11.29 9.01
N TYR A 49 10.77 -10.57 7.89
CA TYR A 49 11.39 -11.09 6.69
C TYR A 49 12.93 -11.00 6.79
N SER A 50 13.63 -12.09 6.44
CA SER A 50 15.11 -12.11 6.42
C SER A 50 15.63 -11.58 5.09
N VAL A 51 16.14 -10.35 5.11
CA VAL A 51 16.67 -9.67 3.92
C VAL A 51 18.11 -10.09 3.64
N ASN A 52 18.40 -10.47 2.39
CA ASN A 52 19.77 -10.54 1.89
C ASN A 52 20.12 -9.24 1.18
N TRP A 53 20.68 -8.28 1.89
CA TRP A 53 20.88 -6.92 1.38
C TRP A 53 21.69 -6.84 0.07
N GLY A 54 22.72 -7.66 -0.10
CA GLY A 54 23.50 -7.68 -1.34
C GLY A 54 22.68 -8.14 -2.55
N ARG A 55 22.01 -9.29 -2.41
CA ARG A 55 21.21 -9.89 -3.48
C ARG A 55 19.92 -9.11 -3.73
N ASP A 56 19.14 -8.85 -2.68
CA ASP A 56 17.81 -8.26 -2.76
C ASP A 56 17.87 -6.80 -3.23
N ALA A 57 18.82 -5.99 -2.74
CA ALA A 57 18.94 -4.61 -3.22
C ALA A 57 19.31 -4.54 -4.71
N SER A 58 20.18 -5.45 -5.17
CA SER A 58 20.54 -5.56 -6.59
C SER A 58 19.33 -5.95 -7.44
N LEU A 59 18.52 -6.92 -6.99
CA LEU A 59 17.32 -7.33 -7.69
C LEU A 59 16.29 -6.20 -7.76
N VAL A 60 15.99 -5.55 -6.64
CA VAL A 60 15.03 -4.43 -6.58
C VAL A 60 15.47 -3.29 -7.50
N LYS A 61 16.74 -2.88 -7.45
CA LYS A 61 17.28 -1.84 -8.33
C LYS A 61 17.11 -2.19 -9.81
N ASN A 62 17.47 -3.41 -10.19
CA ASN A 62 17.54 -3.80 -11.60
C ASN A 62 16.20 -4.26 -12.18
N LYS A 63 15.25 -4.66 -11.34
CA LYS A 63 14.00 -5.32 -11.78
C LYS A 63 12.73 -4.57 -11.39
N LEU A 64 12.73 -3.79 -10.32
CA LEU A 64 11.57 -2.97 -9.94
C LEU A 64 11.78 -1.53 -10.36
N ILE A 65 12.79 -0.85 -9.80
CA ILE A 65 13.03 0.58 -10.03
C ILE A 65 13.25 0.90 -11.53
N LYS A 66 13.89 -0.01 -12.27
CA LYS A 66 14.14 0.18 -13.70
C LYS A 66 12.86 0.10 -14.56
N HIS A 67 11.80 -0.52 -14.06
CA HIS A 67 10.64 -0.91 -14.88
C HIS A 67 9.31 -0.32 -14.42
N PHE A 68 9.23 0.17 -13.19
CA PHE A 68 8.01 0.67 -12.58
C PHE A 68 8.28 1.98 -11.87
N THR A 69 7.29 2.86 -11.84
CA THR A 69 7.37 4.10 -11.07
C THR A 69 7.24 3.82 -9.56
N PRO A 70 7.64 4.77 -8.69
CA PRO A 70 7.42 4.67 -7.25
C PRO A 70 6.00 4.24 -6.85
N ASP A 71 4.98 4.87 -7.41
CA ASP A 71 3.57 4.58 -7.11
C ASP A 71 3.16 3.19 -7.57
N GLU A 72 3.63 2.77 -8.75
CA GLU A 72 3.37 1.43 -9.28
C GLU A 72 4.04 0.35 -8.42
N ILE A 73 5.26 0.58 -7.94
CA ILE A 73 5.97 -0.36 -7.06
C ILE A 73 5.22 -0.51 -5.74
N LYS A 74 4.74 0.59 -5.16
CA LYS A 74 3.92 0.56 -3.95
C LYS A 74 2.65 -0.26 -4.20
N ALA A 75 1.89 0.05 -5.26
CA ALA A 75 0.66 -0.65 -5.62
C ALA A 75 0.89 -2.14 -5.88
N ILE A 76 2.01 -2.50 -6.52
CA ILE A 76 2.43 -3.89 -6.74
C ILE A 76 2.62 -4.60 -5.39
N ILE A 77 3.37 -4.02 -4.46
CA ILE A 77 3.64 -4.64 -3.16
C ILE A 77 2.34 -4.80 -2.38
N ASP A 78 1.50 -3.77 -2.33
CA ASP A 78 0.18 -3.83 -1.68
C ASP A 78 -0.68 -4.94 -2.27
N THR A 79 -0.75 -5.02 -3.60
CA THR A 79 -1.49 -6.06 -4.32
C THR A 79 -0.92 -7.44 -4.04
N VAL A 80 0.41 -7.58 -3.91
CA VAL A 80 1.03 -8.85 -3.58
C VAL A 80 0.50 -9.37 -2.25
N PHE A 81 0.53 -8.57 -1.19
CA PHE A 81 0.07 -9.01 0.13
C PHE A 81 -1.45 -9.22 0.19
N ALA A 82 -2.24 -8.43 -0.53
CA ALA A 82 -3.69 -8.61 -0.61
C ALA A 82 -4.09 -9.94 -1.28
N GLU A 83 -3.31 -10.41 -2.26
CA GLU A 83 -3.72 -11.52 -3.14
C GLU A 83 -2.92 -12.81 -2.95
N TYR A 84 -1.80 -12.76 -2.23
CA TYR A 84 -0.83 -13.87 -2.20
C TYR A 84 -1.45 -15.19 -1.75
N ASP A 85 -2.13 -15.17 -0.61
CA ASP A 85 -2.70 -16.37 0.01
C ASP A 85 -3.74 -17.05 -0.89
N ARG A 86 -4.43 -16.26 -1.72
CA ARG A 86 -5.46 -16.73 -2.63
C ARG A 86 -4.90 -17.22 -3.97
N ARG A 87 -3.90 -16.54 -4.52
CA ARG A 87 -3.45 -16.74 -5.91
C ARG A 87 -2.18 -17.57 -6.05
N TRP A 88 -1.21 -17.33 -5.17
CA TRP A 88 0.15 -17.81 -5.38
C TRP A 88 0.66 -18.74 -4.29
N LYS A 89 -0.08 -18.83 -3.18
CA LYS A 89 0.22 -19.77 -2.11
C LYS A 89 0.09 -21.21 -2.59
N THR A 90 1.14 -21.98 -2.34
CA THR A 90 1.18 -23.43 -2.59
C THR A 90 1.81 -24.12 -1.39
N GLN A 91 1.73 -25.46 -1.34
CA GLN A 91 2.37 -26.22 -0.25
C GLN A 91 3.87 -25.89 -0.10
N LYS A 92 4.56 -25.69 -1.23
CA LYS A 92 5.99 -25.36 -1.28
C LYS A 92 6.29 -23.87 -1.04
N TYR A 93 5.42 -22.98 -1.51
CA TYR A 93 5.61 -21.53 -1.43
C TYR A 93 4.47 -20.94 -0.59
N GLN A 94 4.69 -20.92 0.72
CA GLN A 94 3.67 -20.48 1.67
C GLN A 94 3.57 -18.96 1.78
N ARG A 95 4.63 -18.24 1.40
CA ARG A 95 4.78 -16.79 1.62
C ARG A 95 5.57 -16.13 0.48
N PRO A 96 5.29 -14.86 0.16
CA PRO A 96 6.02 -14.12 -0.85
C PRO A 96 7.47 -13.91 -0.44
N THR A 97 8.33 -13.76 -1.45
CA THR A 97 9.75 -13.43 -1.26
C THR A 97 10.13 -12.32 -2.21
N ILE A 98 11.16 -11.55 -1.87
CA ILE A 98 11.69 -10.50 -2.77
C ILE A 98 12.20 -11.11 -4.09
N GLY A 99 12.73 -12.33 -4.06
CA GLY A 99 13.12 -13.05 -5.28
C GLY A 99 11.94 -13.31 -6.21
N ALA A 100 10.79 -13.73 -5.68
CA ALA A 100 9.59 -13.93 -6.49
C ALA A 100 8.99 -12.59 -6.95
N LEU A 101 8.93 -11.59 -6.07
CA LEU A 101 8.49 -10.22 -6.37
C LEU A 101 9.23 -9.65 -7.58
N THR A 102 10.56 -9.74 -7.58
CA THR A 102 11.45 -9.15 -8.60
C THR A 102 11.55 -9.97 -9.90
N THR A 103 10.73 -11.02 -10.06
CA THR A 103 10.70 -11.85 -11.27
C THR A 103 9.35 -11.79 -11.96
N TRP A 104 8.48 -12.78 -11.77
CA TRP A 104 7.18 -12.87 -12.45
C TRP A 104 6.07 -12.15 -11.67
N MET A 105 6.18 -12.13 -10.33
CA MET A 105 5.08 -11.72 -9.45
C MET A 105 4.75 -10.23 -9.54
N ALA A 106 5.75 -9.35 -9.70
CA ALA A 106 5.49 -7.92 -9.90
C ALA A 106 4.62 -7.66 -11.14
N ARG A 107 4.83 -8.40 -12.24
CA ARG A 107 4.05 -8.22 -13.47
C ARG A 107 2.60 -8.68 -13.29
N GLU A 108 2.39 -9.80 -12.61
CA GLU A 108 1.04 -10.30 -12.33
C GLU A 108 0.29 -9.41 -11.35
N ALA A 109 0.95 -8.98 -10.26
CA ALA A 109 0.38 -8.05 -9.30
C ALA A 109 0.02 -6.71 -9.94
N TYR A 110 0.90 -6.17 -10.80
CA TYR A 110 0.60 -4.96 -11.56
C TYR A 110 -0.63 -5.12 -12.46
N ALA A 111 -0.75 -6.26 -13.16
CA ALA A 111 -1.91 -6.53 -14.01
C ALA A 111 -3.22 -6.58 -13.20
N ILE A 112 -3.20 -7.17 -12.01
CA ILE A 112 -4.35 -7.21 -11.10
C ILE A 112 -4.70 -5.80 -10.62
N TYR A 113 -3.70 -5.02 -10.19
CA TYR A 113 -3.89 -3.63 -9.79
C TYR A 113 -4.58 -2.82 -10.90
N ARG A 114 -4.05 -2.89 -12.12
CA ARG A 114 -4.60 -2.19 -13.29
C ARG A 114 -6.02 -2.64 -13.62
N GLN A 115 -6.33 -3.92 -13.47
CA GLN A 115 -7.69 -4.43 -13.66
C GLN A 115 -8.66 -3.83 -12.64
N ASN A 116 -8.26 -3.76 -11.37
CA ASN A 116 -9.09 -3.23 -10.29
C ASN A 116 -9.36 -1.72 -10.44
N GLU A 117 -8.39 -0.95 -10.96
CA GLU A 117 -8.61 0.48 -11.27
C GLU A 117 -9.67 0.68 -12.36
N VAL A 118 -9.68 -0.17 -13.39
CA VAL A 118 -10.64 -0.07 -14.49
C VAL A 118 -12.05 -0.48 -14.06
N THR A 119 -12.20 -1.44 -13.13
CA THR A 119 -13.51 -1.87 -12.64
C THR A 119 -14.17 -0.88 -11.67
N ASN A 120 -13.42 0.08 -11.13
CA ASN A 120 -13.94 1.14 -10.26
C ASN A 120 -14.52 2.35 -11.03
N VAL A 121 -14.79 2.22 -12.33
CA VAL A 121 -15.55 3.23 -13.08
C VAL A 121 -17.03 3.10 -12.66
N PRO A 122 -17.64 4.14 -12.05
CA PRO A 122 -19.05 4.09 -11.69
C PRO A 122 -19.90 3.92 -12.95
N GLU A 123 -21.00 3.16 -12.88
CA GLU A 123 -21.84 2.77 -14.04
C GLU A 123 -22.26 3.94 -14.94
N ASN A 124 -22.27 5.16 -14.40
CA ASN A 124 -22.58 6.40 -15.07
C ASN A 124 -21.38 7.03 -15.83
N GLY A 125 -20.24 6.34 -15.93
CA GLY A 125 -19.03 6.87 -16.56
C GLY A 125 -18.46 8.11 -15.86
N GLY A 126 -18.79 8.29 -14.57
CA GLY A 126 -18.39 9.46 -13.78
C GLY A 126 -19.30 10.69 -13.94
N TYR A 127 -20.40 10.59 -14.69
CA TYR A 127 -21.37 11.69 -14.81
C TYR A 127 -22.47 11.60 -13.76
N ASP A 128 -22.72 12.69 -13.05
CA ASP A 128 -23.86 12.81 -12.14
C ASP A 128 -25.18 12.51 -12.88
N PHE A 129 -26.07 11.75 -12.22
CA PHE A 129 -27.36 11.31 -12.76
C PHE A 129 -28.19 12.50 -13.25
N GLU A 130 -28.17 13.60 -12.51
CA GLU A 130 -28.86 14.85 -12.86
C GLU A 130 -28.32 15.44 -14.18
N ILE A 131 -27.01 15.35 -14.42
CA ILE A 131 -26.38 15.82 -15.66
C ILE A 131 -26.76 14.94 -16.85
N ILE A 132 -26.85 13.62 -16.64
CA ILE A 132 -27.29 12.67 -17.68
C ILE A 132 -28.76 12.95 -18.05
N MET A 133 -29.63 13.09 -17.05
CA MET A 133 -31.05 13.40 -17.25
C MET A 133 -31.26 14.76 -17.92
N ALA A 134 -30.48 15.78 -17.55
CA ALA A 134 -30.53 17.09 -18.17
C ALA A 134 -30.03 17.11 -19.64
N ARG A 135 -29.21 16.14 -20.06
CA ARG A 135 -28.80 15.96 -21.47
C ARG A 135 -29.86 15.22 -22.28
N LEU A 136 -30.48 14.20 -21.70
CA LEU A 136 -31.56 13.45 -22.34
C LEU A 136 -32.79 14.33 -22.61
N ARG A 137 -33.13 15.22 -21.67
CA ARG A 137 -34.25 16.18 -21.80
C ARG A 137 -34.03 17.30 -22.83
N ARG A 138 -32.82 17.46 -23.39
CA ARG A 138 -32.48 18.49 -24.39
C ARG A 138 -32.56 17.97 -25.84
N ARG A 139 -32.97 16.72 -26.04
CA ARG A 139 -33.07 16.07 -27.36
C ARG A 139 -34.50 15.94 -27.88
N ASP A 140 -35.47 16.50 -27.18
CA ASP A 140 -36.86 16.69 -27.62
C ASP A 140 -37.09 18.17 -27.93
#